data_AF-A0A1V5DG02-F1
#
_entry.id   AF-A0A1V5DG02-F1
#
_cell.length_a   1.000
_cell.length_b   1.000
_cell.length_c   1.000
_cell.angle_alpha   90.00
_cell.angle_beta   90.00
_cell.angle_gamma   90.00
#
_symmetry.space_group_name_H-M   'P 1'
#
loop_
_entity.id
_entity.type
_entity.pdbx_description
1 polymer ?
#
loop_
_entity_poly.entity_id
_entity_poly.type
_entity_poly.pdbx_seq_one_letter_code
_entity_poly.pdbx_strand_id
1 'polypeptide(L)'
;MGRPLNHPESASPLSLRSIWLLSLCLLTVSCGGMSCLNGVNNGQESLVIRDVATVILTPESEDRDEVKAVLDEAFATFLQQTGIRFSIKDWRTIYWRGSSRTDVLQQVSDEMKQYGQSYDVAIAIYNMNLFQQIAFNTLGGWMGVVDDVYRRFMVLRRSRNLHVIEHELGHLFLFETTHAGGAMSAFTVCLIGDHLCTRNSVCFNEAERQGIIRNKWRNFSKKLELSERADIIHD
;
A
#
# COMPACT_ATOMS: atom_id res chain seq x y z
N MET A 1 -37.20 25.23 81.90
CA MET A 1 -37.49 24.67 80.56
C MET A 1 -36.50 23.54 80.33
N GLY A 2 -37.04 22.34 80.10
CA GLY A 2 -36.39 21.04 80.31
C GLY A 2 -35.52 20.52 79.15
N ARG A 3 -34.64 19.58 79.52
CA ARG A 3 -33.67 18.81 78.70
C ARG A 3 -34.36 17.88 77.67
N PRO A 4 -33.62 17.33 76.68
CA PRO A 4 -32.80 16.10 76.88
C PRO A 4 -31.34 16.30 76.39
N LEU A 5 -30.25 15.63 76.82
CA LEU A 5 -29.95 14.27 77.34
C LEU A 5 -30.40 13.10 76.44
N ASN A 6 -29.50 12.55 75.61
CA ASN A 6 -28.78 11.29 75.91
C ASN A 6 -28.12 10.63 74.66
N HIS A 7 -26.84 10.32 74.84
CA HIS A 7 -25.95 9.25 74.34
C HIS A 7 -26.58 7.85 74.12
N PRO A 8 -25.84 6.75 73.75
CA PRO A 8 -24.47 6.53 73.21
C PRO A 8 -24.39 5.41 72.12
N GLU A 9 -23.17 4.87 71.90
CA GLU A 9 -22.82 3.51 71.41
C GLU A 9 -22.87 3.26 69.89
N SER A 10 -22.08 2.37 69.29
CA SER A 10 -20.78 1.73 69.53
C SER A 10 -20.51 0.86 68.27
N ALA A 11 -19.30 0.33 68.15
CA ALA A 11 -18.95 -0.84 67.32
C ALA A 11 -18.76 -0.66 65.79
N SER A 12 -17.48 -0.73 65.39
CA SER A 12 -17.06 -1.40 64.16
C SER A 12 -17.30 -2.92 64.31
N PRO A 13 -17.57 -3.69 63.23
CA PRO A 13 -16.44 -4.34 62.54
C PRO A 13 -16.63 -4.62 61.04
N LEU A 14 -15.48 -4.82 60.39
CA LEU A 14 -15.21 -5.58 59.17
C LEU A 14 -16.33 -6.53 58.68
N SER A 15 -16.72 -6.44 57.40
CA SER A 15 -16.65 -7.61 56.52
C SER A 15 -16.76 -7.22 55.04
N LEU A 16 -15.67 -7.50 54.31
CA LEU A 16 -15.66 -8.12 52.98
C LEU A 16 -17.00 -8.17 52.24
N ARG A 17 -17.11 -7.44 51.13
CA ARG A 17 -17.49 -8.03 49.84
C ARG A 17 -17.38 -7.01 48.72
N SER A 18 -16.58 -7.39 47.73
CA SER A 18 -16.82 -7.11 46.33
C SER A 18 -16.41 -5.72 45.82
N ILE A 19 -15.09 -5.63 45.59
CA ILE A 19 -14.48 -4.97 44.42
C ILE A 19 -15.31 -5.31 43.17
N TRP A 20 -16.21 -4.43 42.74
CA TRP A 20 -16.76 -4.42 41.38
C TRP A 20 -17.26 -3.00 41.07
N LEU A 21 -17.08 -2.58 39.81
CA LEU A 21 -17.46 -1.29 39.20
C LEU A 21 -16.32 -0.26 39.05
N LEU A 22 -15.19 -0.72 38.52
CA LEU A 22 -14.37 0.07 37.59
C LEU A 22 -14.60 -0.50 36.19
N SER A 23 -15.74 -0.16 35.58
CA SER A 23 -15.96 -0.40 34.15
C SER A 23 -17.22 0.32 33.68
N LEU A 24 -17.11 1.59 33.27
CA LEU A 24 -17.95 2.13 32.20
C LEU A 24 -17.44 3.49 31.73
N CYS A 25 -17.52 3.69 30.41
CA CYS A 25 -17.23 4.91 29.66
C CYS A 25 -15.76 5.13 29.24
N LEU A 26 -15.11 4.09 28.73
CA LEU A 26 -14.26 4.25 27.54
C LEU A 26 -15.18 4.33 26.33
N LEU A 27 -15.64 5.53 26.02
CA LEU A 27 -16.30 5.84 24.75
C LEU A 27 -15.26 5.66 23.65
N THR A 28 -15.34 4.50 23.03
CA THR A 28 -14.95 4.13 21.67
C THR A 28 -14.54 5.30 20.78
N VAL A 29 -13.26 5.69 20.84
CA VAL A 29 -12.54 5.98 19.60
C VAL A 29 -12.16 4.62 19.03
N SER A 30 -13.14 3.96 18.42
CA SER A 30 -12.84 2.93 17.44
C SER A 30 -12.21 3.71 16.29
N CYS A 31 -10.89 3.84 16.29
CA CYS A 31 -10.13 3.88 15.05
C CYS A 31 -10.35 2.53 14.38
N GLY A 32 -11.55 2.35 13.82
CA GLY A 32 -11.86 1.30 12.89
C GLY A 32 -11.05 1.59 11.65
N GLY A 33 -9.78 1.17 11.66
CA GLY A 33 -9.17 0.73 10.43
C GLY A 33 -10.12 -0.33 9.90
N MET A 34 -10.89 0.00 8.87
CA MET A 34 -11.66 -0.98 8.12
C MET A 34 -10.65 -2.02 7.66
N SER A 35 -10.57 -3.12 8.39
CA SER A 35 -9.71 -4.23 8.01
C SER A 35 -10.24 -4.72 6.67
N CYS A 36 -9.36 -4.84 5.67
CA CYS A 36 -9.70 -5.33 4.32
C CYS A 36 -10.26 -6.76 4.29
N LEU A 37 -10.48 -7.35 5.47
CA LEU A 37 -10.94 -8.70 5.73
C LEU A 37 -12.46 -8.90 5.63
N ASN A 38 -13.29 -7.85 5.72
CA ASN A 38 -14.75 -8.02 5.75
C ASN A 38 -15.38 -8.46 4.41
N GLY A 39 -14.59 -8.63 3.35
CA GLY A 39 -15.08 -9.09 2.04
C GLY A 39 -14.46 -10.39 1.55
N VAL A 40 -13.59 -11.08 2.31
CA VAL A 40 -12.96 -12.35 1.87
C VAL A 40 -14.02 -13.45 1.88
N ASN A 41 -14.82 -13.50 0.81
CA ASN A 41 -15.54 -14.71 0.45
C ASN A 41 -14.47 -15.79 0.24
N ASN A 42 -14.58 -16.87 0.99
CA ASN A 42 -13.72 -18.05 0.97
C ASN A 42 -13.79 -18.80 -0.39
N GLY A 43 -13.45 -18.13 -1.48
CA GLY A 43 -13.22 -18.77 -2.78
C GLY A 43 -11.89 -19.51 -2.71
N GLN A 44 -11.88 -20.79 -3.06
CA GLN A 44 -10.67 -21.63 -3.08
C GLN A 44 -9.50 -21.05 -3.89
N GLU A 45 -9.76 -20.14 -4.85
CA GLU A 45 -8.73 -19.52 -5.69
C GLU A 45 -7.81 -18.52 -4.95
N SER A 46 -8.27 -17.90 -3.85
CA SER A 46 -7.38 -17.04 -3.04
C SER A 46 -6.45 -17.86 -2.14
N LEU A 47 -6.80 -19.13 -1.85
CA LEU A 47 -6.03 -20.01 -0.95
C LEU A 47 -4.70 -20.50 -1.55
N VAL A 48 -4.60 -20.66 -2.87
CA VAL A 48 -3.35 -21.09 -3.52
C VAL A 48 -2.46 -19.88 -3.73
N ILE A 49 -1.37 -19.76 -2.99
CA ILE A 49 -0.50 -18.58 -3.08
C ILE A 49 0.32 -18.59 -4.38
N ARG A 50 0.34 -17.46 -5.10
CA ARG A 50 1.25 -17.21 -6.22
C ARG A 50 2.43 -16.38 -5.74
N ASP A 51 3.65 -16.92 -5.85
CA ASP A 51 4.87 -16.17 -5.54
C ASP A 51 5.37 -15.38 -6.75
N VAL A 52 5.48 -14.06 -6.67
CA VAL A 52 6.04 -13.17 -7.70
C VAL A 52 7.49 -12.85 -7.33
N ALA A 53 8.44 -13.20 -8.20
CA ALA A 53 9.85 -12.91 -7.99
C ALA A 53 10.16 -11.44 -8.32
N THR A 54 10.58 -10.67 -7.32
CA THR A 54 10.72 -9.21 -7.44
C THR A 54 12.17 -8.77 -7.28
N VAL A 55 12.62 -7.89 -8.18
CA VAL A 55 13.91 -7.19 -8.06
C VAL A 55 13.63 -5.75 -7.67
N ILE A 56 14.35 -5.24 -6.67
CA ILE A 56 14.20 -3.84 -6.23
C ILE A 56 15.37 -3.02 -6.75
N LEU A 57 15.09 -1.90 -7.40
CA LEU A 57 16.10 -0.93 -7.83
C LEU A 57 16.02 0.30 -6.93
N THR A 58 17.11 0.67 -6.26
CA THR A 58 17.15 1.84 -5.38
C THR A 58 18.34 2.74 -5.70
N PRO A 59 18.20 4.07 -5.58
CA PRO A 59 19.35 4.96 -5.49
C PRO A 59 20.23 4.60 -4.29
N GLU A 60 21.52 4.95 -4.35
CA GLU A 60 22.41 4.80 -3.18
C GLU A 60 21.99 5.67 -2.00
N SER A 61 21.29 6.77 -2.26
CA SER A 61 20.81 7.71 -1.24
C SER A 61 19.57 7.23 -0.48
N GLU A 62 18.96 6.11 -0.89
CA GLU A 62 17.82 5.52 -0.20
C GLU A 62 18.27 4.47 0.81
N ASP A 63 17.67 4.51 2.00
CA ASP A 63 17.85 3.47 3.00
C ASP A 63 17.07 2.22 2.57
N ARG A 64 17.79 1.14 2.28
CA ARG A 64 17.19 -0.13 1.83
C ARG A 64 16.31 -0.76 2.89
N ASP A 65 16.64 -0.62 4.18
CA ASP A 65 15.85 -1.22 5.26
C ASP A 65 14.53 -0.47 5.43
N GLU A 66 14.54 0.86 5.29
CA GLU A 66 13.30 1.65 5.28
C GLU A 66 12.42 1.32 4.07
N VAL A 67 13.01 1.24 2.87
CA VAL A 67 12.27 0.84 1.65
C VAL A 67 11.69 -0.55 1.81
N LYS A 68 12.50 -1.49 2.33
CA LYS A 68 12.06 -2.87 2.56
C LYS A 68 10.89 -2.93 3.52
N ALA A 69 10.94 -2.20 4.64
CA ALA A 69 9.87 -2.20 5.63
C ALA A 69 8.52 -1.77 5.03
N VAL A 70 8.52 -0.69 4.24
CA VAL A 70 7.30 -0.20 3.58
C VAL A 70 6.80 -1.16 2.50
N LEU A 71 7.70 -1.74 1.70
CA LEU A 71 7.32 -2.74 0.69
C LEU A 71 6.78 -4.02 1.33
N ASP A 72 7.40 -4.52 2.38
CA ASP A 72 6.94 -5.71 3.10
C ASP A 72 5.52 -5.50 3.67
N GLU A 73 5.22 -4.30 4.19
CA GLU A 73 3.89 -3.95 4.68
C GLU A 73 2.86 -3.95 3.55
N ALA A 74 3.15 -3.28 2.43
CA ALA A 74 2.26 -3.28 1.26
C ALA A 74 2.09 -4.70 0.66
N PHE A 75 3.16 -5.49 0.58
CA PHE A 75 3.13 -6.88 0.09
C PHE A 75 2.31 -7.79 1.00
N ALA A 76 2.39 -7.60 2.32
CA ALA A 76 1.59 -8.35 3.27
C ALA A 76 0.10 -8.05 3.09
N THR A 77 -0.27 -6.77 2.97
CA THR A 77 -1.66 -6.37 2.73
C THR A 77 -2.15 -6.89 1.36
N PHE A 78 -1.36 -6.74 0.31
CA PHE A 78 -1.71 -7.24 -1.02
C PHE A 78 -1.89 -8.76 -1.03
N LEU A 79 -1.01 -9.52 -0.34
CA LEU A 79 -1.12 -10.96 -0.17
C LEU A 79 -2.42 -11.35 0.54
N GLN A 80 -2.76 -10.67 1.64
CA GLN A 80 -4.00 -10.95 2.37
C GLN A 80 -5.24 -10.74 1.50
N GLN A 81 -5.23 -9.74 0.62
CA GLN A 81 -6.36 -9.44 -0.26
C GLN A 81 -6.45 -10.34 -1.49
N THR A 82 -5.34 -10.86 -2.02
CA THR A 82 -5.29 -11.44 -3.38
C THR A 82 -4.69 -12.85 -3.45
N GLY A 83 -4.01 -13.30 -2.39
CA GLY A 83 -3.23 -14.53 -2.41
C GLY A 83 -1.97 -14.45 -3.29
N ILE A 84 -1.45 -13.25 -3.57
CA ILE A 84 -0.23 -13.03 -4.35
C ILE A 84 0.89 -12.56 -3.41
N ARG A 85 1.97 -13.33 -3.33
CA ARG A 85 3.14 -13.01 -2.50
C ARG A 85 4.25 -12.44 -3.36
N PHE A 86 4.60 -11.18 -3.16
CA PHE A 86 5.82 -10.62 -3.72
C PHE A 86 7.01 -11.05 -2.87
N SER A 87 8.04 -11.59 -3.52
CA SER A 87 9.27 -12.06 -2.88
C SER A 87 10.45 -11.30 -3.44
N ILE A 88 11.06 -10.44 -2.63
CA ILE A 88 12.29 -9.72 -3.02
C ILE A 88 13.42 -10.74 -3.18
N LYS A 89 13.94 -10.86 -4.40
CA LYS A 89 15.02 -11.80 -4.76
C LYS A 89 16.38 -11.12 -4.82
N ASP A 90 16.42 -9.86 -5.22
CA ASP A 90 17.67 -9.08 -5.30
C ASP A 90 17.41 -7.58 -5.17
N TRP A 91 18.50 -6.86 -4.84
CA TRP A 91 18.56 -5.40 -4.77
C TRP A 91 19.64 -4.88 -5.71
N ARG A 92 19.27 -3.93 -6.55
CA ARG A 92 20.16 -3.28 -7.51
C ARG A 92 20.22 -1.79 -7.25
N THR A 93 21.39 -1.20 -7.45
CA THR A 93 21.54 0.25 -7.42
C THR A 93 21.15 0.82 -8.79
N ILE A 94 20.39 1.92 -8.80
CA ILE A 94 20.05 2.67 -10.02
C ILE A 94 20.45 4.14 -9.88
N TYR A 95 21.01 4.72 -10.93
CA TYR A 95 21.37 6.13 -10.98
C TYR A 95 20.50 6.86 -11.99
N TRP A 96 19.50 7.58 -11.51
CA TRP A 96 18.48 8.21 -12.34
C TRP A 96 19.03 9.27 -13.28
N ARG A 97 18.62 9.18 -14.56
CA ARG A 97 18.93 10.16 -15.61
C ARG A 97 17.67 10.71 -16.26
N GLY A 98 16.62 9.88 -16.35
CA GLY A 98 15.31 10.30 -16.81
C GLY A 98 14.57 11.14 -15.77
N SER A 99 13.75 12.07 -16.23
CA SER A 99 12.87 12.89 -15.39
C SER A 99 11.40 12.78 -15.75
N SER A 100 11.08 12.33 -16.96
CA SER A 100 9.70 12.06 -17.38
C SER A 100 9.29 10.63 -17.02
N ARG A 101 7.97 10.40 -16.96
CA ARG A 101 7.38 9.07 -16.71
C ARG A 101 7.91 8.01 -17.68
N THR A 102 7.98 8.36 -18.96
CA THR A 102 8.45 7.45 -20.02
C THR A 102 9.95 7.16 -19.88
N ASP A 103 10.76 8.18 -19.58
CA ASP A 103 12.21 8.02 -19.47
C ASP A 103 12.60 7.14 -18.28
N VAL A 104 11.93 7.30 -17.12
CA VAL A 104 12.25 6.50 -15.93
C VAL A 104 11.87 5.04 -16.13
N LEU A 105 10.72 4.75 -16.76
CA LEU A 105 10.33 3.39 -17.10
C LEU A 105 11.27 2.76 -18.13
N GLN A 106 11.66 3.53 -19.15
CA GLN A 106 12.62 3.09 -20.15
C GLN A 106 13.97 2.78 -19.51
N GLN A 107 14.43 3.61 -18.58
CA GLN A 107 15.66 3.38 -17.84
C GLN A 107 15.61 2.09 -17.02
N VAL A 108 14.50 1.83 -16.30
CA VAL A 108 14.33 0.55 -15.57
C VAL A 108 14.37 -0.64 -16.53
N SER A 109 13.69 -0.54 -17.68
CA SER A 109 13.72 -1.57 -18.71
C SER A 109 15.16 -1.84 -19.18
N ASP A 110 15.95 -0.80 -19.42
CA ASP A 110 17.33 -0.92 -19.88
C ASP A 110 18.28 -1.51 -18.82
N GLU A 111 18.15 -1.11 -17.55
CA GLU A 111 18.89 -1.72 -16.43
C GLU A 111 18.58 -3.22 -16.33
N MET A 112 17.31 -3.58 -16.46
CA MET A 112 16.89 -4.97 -16.29
C MET A 112 17.21 -5.87 -17.50
N LYS A 113 17.46 -5.31 -18.69
CA LYS A 113 18.02 -6.09 -19.82
C LYS A 113 19.38 -6.70 -19.47
N GLN A 114 20.15 -6.03 -18.62
CA GLN A 114 21.50 -6.46 -18.22
C GLN A 114 21.51 -7.36 -16.97
N TYR A 115 20.36 -7.58 -16.33
CA TYR A 115 20.27 -8.26 -15.04
C TYR A 115 20.64 -9.76 -15.10
N GLY A 116 20.38 -10.43 -16.23
CA GLY A 116 20.87 -11.79 -16.50
C GLY A 116 20.25 -12.92 -15.67
N GLN A 117 19.39 -12.63 -14.69
CA GLN A 117 18.66 -13.63 -13.91
C GLN A 117 17.14 -13.55 -14.16
N SER A 118 16.41 -14.61 -13.84
CA SER A 118 14.95 -14.64 -13.96
C SER A 118 14.28 -13.80 -12.87
N TYR A 119 13.29 -13.01 -13.26
CA TYR A 119 12.43 -12.24 -12.36
C TYR A 119 11.04 -12.08 -13.00
N ASP A 120 10.03 -11.81 -12.19
CA ASP A 120 8.68 -11.49 -12.65
C ASP A 120 8.50 -9.98 -12.74
N VAL A 121 8.85 -9.23 -11.68
CA VAL A 121 8.60 -7.78 -11.57
C VAL A 121 9.86 -7.06 -11.10
N ALA A 122 10.09 -5.86 -11.62
CA ALA A 122 11.10 -4.93 -11.09
C ALA A 122 10.39 -3.68 -10.52
N ILE A 123 10.69 -3.34 -9.27
CA ILE A 123 10.17 -2.15 -8.60
C ILE A 123 11.34 -1.20 -8.36
N ALA A 124 11.26 0.00 -8.91
CA ALA A 124 12.31 1.00 -8.78
C ALA A 124 11.85 2.17 -7.92
N ILE A 125 12.69 2.60 -6.98
CA ILE A 125 12.46 3.76 -6.14
C ILE A 125 13.04 4.99 -6.82
N TYR A 126 12.18 5.95 -7.17
CA TYR A 126 12.54 7.18 -7.82
C TYR A 126 12.61 8.32 -6.82
N ASN A 127 13.76 9.00 -6.79
CA ASN A 127 13.98 10.18 -5.98
C ASN A 127 14.28 11.37 -6.90
N MET A 128 13.48 12.42 -6.76
CA MET A 128 13.70 13.69 -7.46
C MET A 128 14.50 14.62 -6.57
N ASN A 129 15.37 15.44 -7.17
CA ASN A 129 15.93 16.55 -6.43
C ASN A 129 14.82 17.58 -6.09
N LEU A 130 15.07 18.43 -5.08
CA LEU A 130 14.08 19.36 -4.53
C LEU A 130 13.50 20.31 -5.60
N PHE A 131 14.32 20.74 -6.57
CA PHE A 131 13.88 21.61 -7.67
C PHE A 131 12.91 20.90 -8.63
N GLN A 132 13.21 19.65 -8.99
CA GLN A 132 12.31 18.82 -9.78
C GLN A 132 11.00 18.53 -9.05
N GLN A 133 11.07 18.32 -7.73
CA GLN A 133 9.88 18.09 -6.89
C GLN A 133 8.95 19.31 -6.89
N ILE A 134 9.49 20.53 -6.77
CA ILE A 134 8.70 21.78 -6.79
C ILE A 134 8.05 22.01 -8.16
N ALA A 135 8.82 21.90 -9.25
CA ALA A 135 8.29 22.10 -10.60
C ALA A 135 7.16 21.12 -10.91
N PHE A 136 7.32 19.87 -10.50
CA PHE A 136 6.36 18.80 -10.74
C PHE A 136 5.09 18.92 -9.88
N ASN A 137 5.23 19.26 -8.59
CA ASN A 137 4.08 19.49 -7.71
C ASN A 137 3.19 20.63 -8.23
N THR A 138 3.75 21.59 -8.96
CA THR A 138 2.99 22.73 -9.51
C THR A 138 2.16 22.34 -10.74
N LEU A 139 2.54 21.29 -11.47
CA LEU A 139 1.92 20.90 -12.74
C LEU A 139 0.96 19.70 -12.61
N GLY A 140 0.88 19.08 -11.43
CA GLY A 140 0.20 17.81 -11.24
C GLY A 140 1.02 16.67 -11.81
N GLY A 141 1.26 15.63 -11.02
CA GLY A 141 2.12 14.55 -11.49
C GLY A 141 1.94 13.23 -10.78
N TRP A 142 2.63 12.22 -11.29
CA TRP A 142 2.54 10.82 -10.86
C TRP A 142 3.32 10.53 -9.57
N MET A 143 2.82 9.59 -8.77
CA MET A 143 3.48 9.07 -7.55
C MET A 143 3.96 7.64 -7.71
N GLY A 144 3.28 6.89 -8.57
CA GLY A 144 3.69 5.60 -9.06
C GLY A 144 3.40 5.52 -10.56
N VAL A 145 4.06 4.59 -11.24
CA VAL A 145 3.73 4.23 -12.62
C VAL A 145 4.14 2.79 -12.88
N VAL A 146 3.32 2.07 -13.64
CA VAL A 146 3.62 0.76 -14.22
C VAL A 146 3.76 0.85 -15.73
N ASP A 147 4.69 0.10 -16.34
CA ASP A 147 4.78 0.02 -17.80
C ASP A 147 3.55 -0.67 -18.40
N ASP A 148 2.98 -0.12 -19.46
CA ASP A 148 1.76 -0.70 -20.06
C ASP A 148 2.03 -1.85 -21.04
N VAL A 149 3.28 -2.13 -21.39
CA VAL A 149 3.60 -3.12 -22.44
C VAL A 149 3.59 -4.53 -21.86
N TYR A 150 4.36 -4.72 -20.79
CA TYR A 150 4.48 -5.97 -20.07
C TYR A 150 3.84 -5.90 -18.69
N ARG A 151 3.70 -4.71 -18.10
CA ARG A 151 3.23 -4.50 -16.72
C ARG A 151 4.04 -5.32 -15.72
N ARG A 152 5.36 -5.11 -15.79
CA ARG A 152 6.36 -5.77 -14.96
C ARG A 152 7.42 -4.80 -14.43
N PHE A 153 7.44 -3.57 -14.91
CA PHE A 153 8.27 -2.48 -14.43
C PHE A 153 7.37 -1.49 -13.70
N MET A 154 7.69 -1.25 -12.45
CA MET A 154 6.97 -0.36 -11.57
C MET A 154 7.95 0.65 -11.02
N VAL A 155 7.63 1.94 -11.13
CA VAL A 155 8.45 3.01 -10.57
C VAL A 155 7.61 3.71 -9.52
N LEU A 156 8.10 3.71 -8.28
CA LEU A 156 7.50 4.38 -7.14
C LEU A 156 8.32 5.61 -6.81
N ARG A 157 7.69 6.77 -6.65
CA ARG A 157 8.36 7.88 -5.98
C ARG A 157 8.60 7.51 -4.52
N ARG A 158 9.60 8.16 -3.90
CA ARG A 158 9.99 7.98 -2.48
C ARG A 158 8.82 8.08 -1.47
N SER A 159 7.62 8.47 -1.88
CA SER A 159 6.43 8.47 -1.02
C SER A 159 6.25 7.13 -0.34
N ARG A 160 6.29 7.15 0.99
CA ARG A 160 6.05 6.00 1.87
C ARG A 160 4.55 5.73 2.03
N ASN A 161 3.80 5.97 0.97
CA ASN A 161 2.34 5.88 0.98
C ASN A 161 1.95 4.48 0.51
N LEU A 162 1.45 3.68 1.45
CA LEU A 162 1.04 2.30 1.21
C LEU A 162 -0.05 2.22 0.13
N HIS A 163 -0.99 3.18 0.09
CA HIS A 163 -2.04 3.21 -0.93
C HIS A 163 -1.44 3.37 -2.33
N VAL A 164 -0.45 4.25 -2.53
CA VAL A 164 0.24 4.36 -3.85
C VAL A 164 0.84 3.01 -4.25
N ILE A 165 1.50 2.34 -3.31
CA ILE A 165 2.17 1.05 -3.61
C ILE A 165 1.12 0.00 -3.96
N GLU A 166 0.07 -0.14 -3.15
CA GLU A 166 -1.02 -1.08 -3.38
C GLU A 166 -1.74 -0.82 -4.72
N HIS A 167 -1.97 0.46 -5.05
CA HIS A 167 -2.55 0.89 -6.33
C HIS A 167 -1.73 0.40 -7.52
N GLU A 168 -0.42 0.69 -7.53
CA GLU A 168 0.47 0.25 -8.61
C GLU A 168 0.64 -1.28 -8.66
N LEU A 169 0.65 -1.96 -7.50
CA LEU A 169 0.62 -3.43 -7.47
C LEU A 169 -0.65 -3.99 -8.11
N GLY A 170 -1.79 -3.32 -7.92
CA GLY A 170 -3.03 -3.64 -8.61
C GLY A 170 -2.91 -3.53 -10.13
N HIS A 171 -2.27 -2.47 -10.63
CA HIS A 171 -2.03 -2.29 -12.07
C HIS A 171 -1.21 -3.41 -12.72
N LEU A 172 -0.38 -4.15 -11.98
CA LEU A 172 0.33 -5.32 -12.51
C LEU A 172 -0.62 -6.44 -13.00
N PHE A 173 -1.84 -6.50 -12.47
CA PHE A 173 -2.82 -7.56 -12.72
C PHE A 173 -4.16 -7.05 -13.28
N LEU A 174 -4.51 -5.78 -13.12
CA LEU A 174 -5.78 -5.21 -13.58
C LEU A 174 -5.67 -4.55 -14.95
N PHE A 175 -6.05 -5.26 -16.01
CA PHE A 175 -5.91 -4.77 -17.39
C PHE A 175 -7.01 -3.83 -17.87
N GLU A 176 -8.07 -3.65 -17.08
CA GLU A 176 -9.14 -2.71 -17.36
C GLU A 176 -8.66 -1.26 -17.18
N THR A 177 -9.18 -0.33 -17.96
CA THR A 177 -8.71 1.07 -18.04
C THR A 177 -9.47 2.03 -17.13
N THR A 178 -10.61 1.61 -16.59
CA THR A 178 -11.45 2.41 -15.69
C THR A 178 -11.69 1.66 -14.40
N HIS A 179 -11.37 2.30 -13.27
CA HIS A 179 -11.61 1.76 -11.94
C HIS A 179 -12.40 2.77 -11.12
N ALA A 180 -13.56 2.34 -10.62
CA ALA A 180 -14.48 3.17 -9.86
C ALA A 180 -14.43 2.79 -8.37
N GLY A 181 -13.49 3.38 -7.62
CA GLY A 181 -13.39 3.23 -6.16
C GLY A 181 -12.19 2.41 -5.69
N GLY A 182 -12.17 2.06 -4.39
CA GLY A 182 -11.15 1.18 -3.80
C GLY A 182 -9.71 1.70 -3.89
N ALA A 183 -8.75 0.77 -3.80
CA ALA A 183 -7.32 1.06 -3.95
C ALA A 183 -7.00 1.64 -5.34
N MET A 184 -7.80 1.32 -6.36
CA MET A 184 -7.59 1.78 -7.73
C MET A 184 -8.21 3.15 -8.06
N SER A 185 -8.87 3.80 -7.10
CA SER A 185 -9.42 5.15 -7.32
C SER A 185 -8.32 6.19 -7.54
N ALA A 186 -8.59 7.17 -8.42
CA ALA A 186 -7.75 8.36 -8.52
C ALA A 186 -7.82 9.14 -7.20
N PHE A 187 -6.67 9.39 -6.57
CA PHE A 187 -6.59 10.15 -5.32
C PHE A 187 -5.74 11.41 -5.51
N THR A 188 -6.15 12.49 -4.83
CA THR A 188 -5.37 13.72 -4.78
C THR A 188 -4.19 13.54 -3.83
N VAL A 189 -2.99 13.64 -4.37
CA VAL A 189 -1.75 13.63 -3.59
C VAL A 189 -1.63 14.99 -2.89
N CYS A 190 -1.45 15.00 -1.57
CA CYS A 190 -1.38 16.25 -0.81
C CYS A 190 -0.11 17.01 -1.22
N LEU A 191 -0.30 18.24 -1.73
CA LEU A 191 0.75 19.14 -2.21
C LEU A 191 1.71 19.64 -1.11
N ILE A 192 1.41 19.39 0.18
CA ILE A 192 2.15 19.93 1.31
C ILE A 192 2.40 18.82 2.35
N GLY A 193 3.67 18.41 2.46
CA GLY A 193 4.15 17.46 3.47
C GLY A 193 3.76 16.01 3.18
N ASP A 194 4.70 15.23 2.66
CA ASP A 194 4.58 13.78 2.45
C ASP A 194 4.17 13.00 3.72
N HIS A 195 4.21 13.64 4.89
CA HIS A 195 3.85 13.11 6.20
C HIS A 195 2.35 13.23 6.54
N LEU A 196 1.57 14.03 5.79
CA LEU A 196 0.18 14.35 6.12
C LEU A 196 -0.85 13.54 5.33
N CYS A 197 -0.46 12.89 4.23
CA CYS A 197 -1.31 11.88 3.61
C CYS A 197 -1.12 10.57 4.37
N THR A 198 -2.21 10.08 4.94
CA THR A 198 -2.27 8.94 5.86
C THR A 198 -1.52 7.71 5.31
N ARG A 199 -0.71 7.05 6.14
CA ARG A 199 -0.18 5.68 5.91
C ARG A 199 -1.31 4.62 5.90
N ASN A 200 -2.45 4.95 5.32
CA ASN A 200 -3.60 4.06 5.32
C ASN A 200 -3.48 3.19 4.08
N SER A 201 -3.41 1.89 4.29
CA SER A 201 -3.75 0.91 3.27
C SER A 201 -5.21 1.10 2.85
N VAL A 202 -5.50 0.87 1.57
CA VAL A 202 -6.86 0.92 1.02
C VAL A 202 -7.18 -0.43 0.43
N CYS A 203 -8.39 -0.92 0.70
CA CYS A 203 -8.82 -2.22 0.21
C CYS A 203 -9.27 -2.13 -1.25
N PHE A 204 -8.93 -3.15 -2.03
CA PHE A 204 -9.57 -3.36 -3.33
C PHE A 204 -11.07 -3.60 -3.12
N ASN A 205 -11.91 -3.04 -3.99
CA ASN A 205 -13.30 -3.47 -4.04
C ASN A 205 -13.40 -4.90 -4.61
N GLU A 206 -14.58 -5.52 -4.52
CA GLU A 206 -14.75 -6.91 -4.95
C GLU A 206 -14.41 -7.12 -6.43
N ALA A 207 -14.81 -6.20 -7.30
CA ALA A 207 -14.58 -6.31 -8.75
C ALA A 207 -13.08 -6.25 -9.07
N GLU A 208 -12.35 -5.30 -8.46
CA GLU A 208 -10.90 -5.18 -8.55
C GLU A 208 -10.21 -6.43 -8.03
N ARG A 209 -10.58 -6.90 -6.84
CA ARG A 209 -9.98 -8.09 -6.26
C ARG A 209 -10.16 -9.31 -7.15
N GLN A 210 -11.38 -9.52 -7.66
CA GLN A 210 -11.65 -10.63 -8.58
C GLN A 210 -10.87 -10.49 -9.89
N GLY A 211 -10.72 -9.26 -10.42
CA GLY A 211 -9.86 -9.00 -11.58
C GLY A 211 -8.41 -9.38 -11.34
N ILE A 212 -7.85 -9.01 -10.18
CA ILE A 212 -6.49 -9.37 -9.78
C ILE A 212 -6.35 -10.89 -9.64
N ILE A 213 -7.28 -11.55 -8.95
CA ILE A 213 -7.25 -13.01 -8.73
C ILE A 213 -7.33 -13.77 -10.06
N ARG A 214 -8.20 -13.35 -10.99
CA ARG A 214 -8.28 -13.95 -12.33
C ARG A 214 -6.96 -13.87 -13.10
N ASN A 215 -6.23 -12.77 -12.95
CA ASN A 215 -4.97 -12.52 -13.66
C ASN A 215 -3.71 -12.94 -12.89
N LYS A 216 -3.85 -13.47 -11.67
CA LYS A 216 -2.77 -13.91 -10.78
C LYS A 216 -1.72 -14.80 -11.43
N TRP A 217 -2.13 -15.66 -12.35
CA TRP A 217 -1.27 -16.64 -13.04
C TRP A 217 -0.66 -16.12 -14.35
N ARG A 218 -0.77 -14.83 -14.63
CA ARG A 218 -0.20 -14.21 -15.83
C ARG A 218 1.30 -14.49 -15.97
N ASN A 219 1.77 -14.51 -17.21
CA ASN A 219 3.19 -14.58 -17.53
C ASN A 219 3.74 -13.15 -17.72
N PHE A 220 4.65 -12.71 -16.85
CA PHE A 220 5.27 -11.38 -16.90
C PHE A 220 6.32 -11.22 -18.02
N SER A 221 6.66 -12.30 -18.72
CA SER A 221 7.51 -12.26 -19.92
C SER A 221 6.70 -12.20 -21.22
N LYS A 222 5.36 -12.23 -21.15
CA LYS A 222 4.50 -12.07 -22.32
C LYS A 222 3.92 -10.66 -22.36
N LYS A 223 3.95 -10.05 -23.55
CA LYS A 223 3.25 -8.80 -23.83
C LYS A 223 1.74 -9.01 -23.62
N LEU A 224 1.07 -8.00 -23.08
CA LEU A 224 -0.37 -8.03 -22.92
C LEU A 224 -1.09 -7.65 -24.22
N GLU A 225 -2.15 -8.39 -24.52
CA GLU A 225 -3.17 -7.95 -25.48
C GLU A 225 -4.17 -7.10 -24.71
N LEU A 226 -3.84 -5.84 -24.51
CA LEU A 226 -4.79 -4.86 -23.98
C LEU A 226 -5.79 -4.54 -25.09
N SER A 227 -7.10 -4.63 -24.81
CA SER A 227 -8.11 -4.08 -25.70
C SER A 227 -7.77 -2.61 -25.96
N GLU A 228 -7.72 -2.21 -27.23
CA GLU A 228 -7.15 -0.96 -27.73
C GLU A 228 -7.16 0.22 -26.75
N ARG A 229 -5.96 0.75 -26.48
CA ARG A 229 -5.78 2.09 -25.90
C ARG A 229 -6.51 3.10 -26.79
N ALA A 230 -7.57 3.70 -26.27
CA ALA A 230 -7.84 5.10 -26.60
C ALA A 230 -6.73 5.90 -25.93
N ASP A 231 -5.92 6.58 -26.74
CA ASP A 231 -4.88 7.50 -26.31
C ASP A 231 -5.41 8.46 -25.23
N ILE A 232 -4.98 8.25 -23.98
CA ILE A 232 -4.98 9.30 -22.96
C ILE A 232 -3.57 9.35 -22.38
N ILE A 233 -2.66 9.80 -23.24
CA ILE A 233 -1.52 10.61 -22.81
C ILE A 233 -2.07 12.04 -22.86
N HIS A 234 -2.41 12.61 -21.72
CA HIS A 234 -2.43 14.05 -21.59
C HIS A 234 -1.20 14.45 -20.79
N ASP A 235 -0.44 15.34 -21.41
CA ASP A 235 0.77 15.99 -20.93
C ASP A 235 0.61 16.60 -19.53
#